data_AF-X5XIZ1-F1
#
_entry.id   AF-X5XIZ1-F1
#
_cell.length_a   1.000
_cell.length_b   1.000
_cell.length_c   1.000
_cell.angle_alpha   90.00
_cell.angle_beta   90.00
_cell.angle_gamma   90.00
#
_symmetry.space_group_name_H-M   'P 1'
#
loop_
_entity.id
_entity.type
_entity.pdbx_description
1 polymer ?
#
loop_
_entity_poly.entity_id
_entity_poly.type
_entity_poly.pdbx_seq_one_letter_code
_entity_poly.pdbx_strand_id
1 'polypeptide(L)'
;MANYLLMMEPNGEHRFPLISDVKGADADADTAIAFVQGEYAYLVRSPEYQRRYTANRISYEWDRLIGLFTHGVLNDTQFRILDTDPTVELAERALRIMAREDRVQRRVLAEAIIGAREALEVQKMGRLARIAVTPDRSTGEKVAYVFLVLAGVDEMVQEDYRRVRATMLQTYCLAALHDDRDLKLCVGIAVMAISDKGDSEDLVSYPQQEWTPELLEDLRVARDSFEVLQKPLELKTTAIHASSFPPDPAFEGMSRQQRRALERQRAKQQRSARRSR
;
A
#
# COMPACT_ATOMS: atom_id res chain seq x y z
N MET A 1 -29.23 -6.27 0.49
CA MET A 1 -27.79 -6.14 0.16
C MET A 1 -27.69 -4.87 -0.67
N ALA A 2 -26.83 -3.91 -0.30
CA ALA A 2 -26.75 -2.63 -1.02
C ALA A 2 -26.36 -2.89 -2.49
N ASN A 3 -27.04 -2.25 -3.46
CA ASN A 3 -26.87 -2.54 -4.89
C ASN A 3 -25.43 -2.37 -5.40
N TYR A 4 -24.65 -1.46 -4.81
CA TYR A 4 -23.21 -1.30 -5.08
C TYR A 4 -22.40 -2.59 -4.84
N LEU A 5 -22.78 -3.40 -3.84
CA LEU A 5 -22.09 -4.65 -3.53
C LEU A 5 -22.39 -5.78 -4.53
N LEU A 6 -23.39 -5.60 -5.40
CA LEU A 6 -23.78 -6.58 -6.40
C LEU A 6 -23.01 -6.43 -7.72
N MET A 7 -22.44 -5.24 -7.97
CA MET A 7 -21.71 -4.94 -9.19
C MET A 7 -20.20 -5.04 -8.92
N MET A 8 -19.55 -6.01 -9.55
CA MET A 8 -18.12 -6.24 -9.43
C MET A 8 -17.52 -6.40 -10.83
N GLU A 9 -16.49 -5.62 -11.11
CA GLU A 9 -15.70 -5.69 -12.33
C GLU A 9 -14.81 -6.95 -12.36
N PRO A 10 -14.31 -7.38 -13.53
CA PRO A 10 -13.39 -8.51 -13.63
C PRO A 10 -12.11 -8.34 -12.80
N ASN A 11 -11.68 -7.10 -12.55
CA ASN A 11 -10.53 -6.77 -11.70
C ASN A 11 -10.83 -6.89 -10.19
N GLY A 12 -12.07 -7.21 -9.81
CA GLY A 12 -12.50 -7.35 -8.41
C GLY A 12 -12.93 -6.05 -7.73
N GLU A 13 -12.92 -4.91 -8.44
CA GLU A 13 -13.41 -3.64 -7.93
C GLU A 13 -14.94 -3.55 -8.03
N HIS A 14 -15.55 -2.82 -7.09
CA HIS A 14 -16.98 -2.55 -7.13
C HIS A 14 -17.25 -1.24 -7.84
N ARG A 15 -18.24 -1.24 -8.72
CA ARG A 15 -18.72 -0.03 -9.41
C ARG A 15 -20.17 0.28 -9.07
N PHE A 16 -20.59 1.50 -9.37
CA PHE A 16 -22.00 1.82 -9.32
C PHE A 16 -22.76 1.07 -10.44
N PRO A 17 -24.02 0.66 -10.18
CA PRO A 17 -24.90 0.15 -11.21
C PRO A 17 -25.03 1.15 -12.35
N LEU A 18 -24.90 0.66 -13.58
CA LEU A 18 -25.23 1.38 -14.81
C LEU A 18 -26.65 1.01 -15.23
N ILE A 19 -27.27 1.85 -16.05
CA ILE A 19 -28.64 1.59 -16.56
C ILE A 19 -28.68 0.25 -17.31
N SER A 20 -27.61 -0.09 -18.03
CA SER A 20 -27.43 -1.36 -18.73
C SER A 20 -27.46 -2.60 -17.83
N ASP A 21 -27.22 -2.46 -16.52
CA ASP A 21 -27.27 -3.60 -15.58
C ASP A 21 -28.69 -3.93 -15.13
N VAL A 22 -29.66 -3.04 -15.38
CA VAL A 22 -31.05 -3.21 -14.99
C VAL A 22 -31.77 -3.97 -16.11
N LYS A 23 -32.19 -5.20 -15.81
CA LYS A 23 -32.87 -6.05 -16.79
C LYS A 23 -34.18 -5.41 -17.26
N GLY A 24 -34.25 -5.09 -18.56
CA GLY A 24 -35.43 -4.47 -19.18
C GLY A 24 -35.47 -2.94 -19.07
N ALA A 25 -34.38 -2.30 -18.66
CA ALA A 25 -34.26 -0.85 -18.77
C ALA A 25 -33.94 -0.46 -20.21
N ASP A 26 -34.86 0.26 -20.86
CA ASP A 26 -34.56 1.07 -22.04
C ASP A 26 -34.17 2.46 -21.54
N ALA A 27 -32.91 2.83 -21.73
CA ALA A 27 -32.42 4.16 -21.39
C ALA A 27 -32.88 5.14 -22.50
N ASP A 28 -34.07 5.71 -22.36
CA ASP A 28 -34.45 6.88 -23.14
C ASP A 28 -33.83 8.17 -22.53
N ALA A 29 -33.99 9.29 -23.22
CA ALA A 29 -33.47 10.58 -22.76
C ALA A 29 -34.10 11.07 -21.42
N ASP A 30 -35.19 10.43 -20.97
CA ASP A 30 -35.98 10.81 -19.79
C ASP A 30 -35.77 9.85 -18.59
N THR A 31 -34.79 8.95 -18.67
CA THR A 31 -34.49 8.00 -17.59
C THR A 31 -33.97 8.72 -16.35
N ALA A 32 -34.81 8.78 -15.30
CA ALA A 32 -34.45 9.36 -14.01
C ALA A 32 -33.82 8.32 -13.08
N ILE A 33 -32.60 8.61 -12.57
CA ILE A 33 -31.94 7.80 -11.54
C ILE A 33 -32.36 8.33 -10.16
N ALA A 34 -33.02 7.50 -9.36
CA ALA A 34 -33.37 7.82 -7.99
C ALA A 34 -32.52 7.01 -6.99
N PHE A 35 -31.89 7.71 -6.03
CA PHE A 35 -31.32 7.07 -4.86
C PHE A 35 -32.40 6.94 -3.80
N VAL A 36 -32.82 5.70 -3.52
CA VAL A 36 -33.78 5.45 -2.43
C VAL A 36 -33.13 5.84 -1.10
N GLN A 37 -33.81 6.71 -0.35
CA GLN A 37 -33.36 7.14 0.96
C GLN A 37 -33.22 5.93 1.90
N GLY A 38 -32.09 5.81 2.58
CA GLY A 38 -31.82 4.71 3.53
C GLY A 38 -30.88 3.62 3.02
N GLU A 39 -30.56 3.58 1.72
CA GLU A 39 -29.57 2.64 1.16
C GLU A 39 -28.18 2.80 1.80
N TYR A 40 -27.76 4.03 2.09
CA TYR A 40 -26.52 4.28 2.82
C TYR A 40 -26.55 3.72 4.25
N ALA A 41 -27.65 3.90 4.97
CA ALA A 41 -27.81 3.33 6.32
C ALA A 41 -27.80 1.80 6.29
N TYR A 42 -28.38 1.19 5.24
CA TYR A 42 -28.33 -0.25 5.03
C TYR A 42 -26.90 -0.72 4.71
N LEU A 43 -26.19 -0.02 3.83
CA LEU A 43 -24.79 -0.31 3.50
C LEU A 43 -23.91 -0.25 4.75
N VAL A 44 -23.98 0.83 5.54
CA VAL A 44 -23.16 0.98 6.75
C VAL A 44 -23.45 -0.12 7.77
N ARG A 45 -24.70 -0.61 7.86
CA ARG A 45 -25.07 -1.72 8.75
C ARG A 45 -24.73 -3.11 8.19
N SER A 46 -24.30 -3.22 6.94
CA SER A 46 -23.99 -4.51 6.32
C SER A 46 -22.71 -5.13 6.90
N PRO A 47 -22.66 -6.47 7.09
CA PRO A 47 -21.44 -7.15 7.54
C PRO A 47 -20.24 -6.92 6.60
N GLU A 48 -20.48 -6.83 5.29
CA GLU A 48 -19.46 -6.55 4.28
C GLU A 48 -18.79 -5.20 4.53
N TYR A 49 -19.59 -4.16 4.75
CA TYR A 49 -19.08 -2.82 5.03
C TYR A 49 -18.29 -2.78 6.34
N GLN A 50 -18.77 -3.46 7.38
CA GLN A 50 -18.07 -3.53 8.66
C GLN A 50 -16.72 -4.25 8.53
N ARG A 51 -16.64 -5.35 7.75
CA ARG A 51 -15.36 -6.01 7.44
C ARG A 51 -14.41 -5.09 6.67
N ARG A 52 -14.91 -4.39 5.65
CA ARG A 52 -14.11 -3.40 4.90
C ARG A 52 -13.58 -2.31 5.84
N TYR A 53 -14.45 -1.74 6.68
CA TYR A 53 -14.08 -0.69 7.61
C TYR A 53 -12.97 -1.16 8.57
N THR A 54 -13.13 -2.34 9.18
CA THR A 54 -12.13 -2.94 10.05
C THR A 54 -10.81 -3.21 9.34
N ALA A 55 -10.84 -3.82 8.15
CA ALA A 55 -9.63 -4.10 7.38
C ALA A 55 -8.91 -2.81 6.94
N ASN A 56 -9.66 -1.74 6.66
CA ASN A 56 -9.07 -0.47 6.26
C ASN A 56 -8.42 0.29 7.42
N ARG A 57 -8.56 -0.15 8.68
CA ARG A 57 -7.95 0.55 9.83
C ARG A 57 -6.43 0.70 9.69
N ILE A 58 -5.75 -0.31 9.17
CA ILE A 58 -4.29 -0.27 9.01
C ILE A 58 -3.83 0.75 7.95
N SER A 59 -4.65 1.04 6.94
CA SER A 59 -4.33 2.02 5.91
C SER A 59 -4.17 3.45 6.44
N TYR A 60 -4.70 3.76 7.63
CA TYR A 60 -4.51 5.07 8.24
C TYR A 60 -3.07 5.29 8.71
N GLU A 61 -2.26 4.23 8.87
CA GLU A 61 -0.81 4.40 9.06
C GLU A 61 -0.15 5.03 7.83
N TRP A 62 -0.63 4.69 6.63
CA TRP A 62 -0.18 5.36 5.41
C TRP A 62 -0.55 6.85 5.41
N ASP A 63 -1.77 7.17 5.86
CA ASP A 63 -2.23 8.56 5.99
C ASP A 63 -1.38 9.32 7.03
N ARG A 64 -1.01 8.66 8.14
CA ARG A 64 -0.11 9.20 9.16
C ARG A 64 1.26 9.53 8.56
N LEU A 65 1.85 8.62 7.79
CA LEU A 65 3.13 8.83 7.12
C LEU A 65 3.07 10.01 6.14
N ILE A 66 2.03 10.11 5.31
CA ILE A 66 1.83 11.26 4.42
C ILE A 66 1.79 12.56 5.24
N GLY A 67 1.00 12.59 6.32
CA GLY A 67 0.89 13.76 7.18
C GLY A 67 2.22 14.16 7.82
N LEU A 68 2.96 13.17 8.33
CA LEU A 68 4.26 13.36 8.94
C LEU A 68 5.27 13.93 7.94
N PHE A 69 5.38 13.33 6.75
CA PHE A 69 6.30 13.79 5.73
C PHE A 69 5.93 15.18 5.21
N THR A 70 4.64 15.47 5.06
CA THR A 70 4.15 16.80 4.67
C THR A 70 4.54 17.84 5.71
N HIS A 71 4.36 17.54 7.01
CA HIS A 71 4.81 18.41 8.09
C HIS A 71 6.33 18.61 8.07
N GLY A 72 7.10 17.56 7.76
CA GLY A 72 8.55 17.64 7.61
C GLY A 72 9.00 18.57 6.49
N VAL A 73 8.37 18.46 5.30
CA VAL A 73 8.64 19.35 4.15
C VAL A 73 8.33 20.80 4.50
N LEU A 74 7.15 21.06 5.08
CA LEU A 74 6.67 22.43 5.33
C LEU A 74 7.50 23.17 6.39
N ASN A 75 8.11 22.44 7.32
CA ASN A 75 8.93 23.01 8.39
C ASN A 75 10.43 22.92 8.13
N ASP A 76 10.85 22.50 6.93
CA ASP A 76 12.25 22.33 6.53
C ASP A 76 13.05 21.42 7.49
N THR A 77 12.38 20.40 8.05
CA THR A 77 12.99 19.41 8.96
C THR A 77 13.36 18.11 8.26
N GLN A 78 13.23 18.07 6.92
CA GLN A 78 13.72 16.96 6.12
C GLN A 78 15.24 16.94 6.12
N PHE A 79 15.81 15.75 6.25
CA PHE A 79 17.26 15.58 6.35
C PHE A 79 17.91 15.60 4.98
N ARG A 80 19.09 16.21 4.89
CA ARG A 80 19.97 16.22 3.72
C ARG A 80 20.40 14.81 3.35
N ILE A 81 20.26 14.45 2.08
CA ILE A 81 20.80 13.18 1.58
C ILE A 81 22.13 13.51 0.92
N LEU A 82 23.23 13.00 1.49
CA LEU A 82 24.57 13.15 0.92
C LEU A 82 24.90 14.61 0.54
N ASP A 83 24.73 15.53 1.50
CA ASP A 83 24.95 16.97 1.34
C ASP A 83 24.08 17.68 0.27
N THR A 84 23.11 16.97 -0.30
CA THR A 84 22.10 17.56 -1.16
C THR A 84 20.90 17.95 -0.31
N ASP A 85 20.52 19.23 -0.37
CA ASP A 85 19.26 19.68 0.21
C ASP A 85 18.11 18.89 -0.41
N PRO A 86 17.26 18.23 0.39
CA PRO A 86 16.08 17.58 -0.14
C PRO A 86 15.24 18.69 -0.77
N THR A 87 15.18 18.72 -2.10
CA THR A 87 14.39 19.75 -2.75
C THR A 87 12.92 19.49 -2.44
N VAL A 88 12.18 20.56 -2.14
CA VAL A 88 10.72 20.51 -1.94
C VAL A 88 10.04 19.77 -3.09
N GLU A 89 10.56 19.90 -4.31
CA GLU A 89 10.07 19.21 -5.50
C GLU A 89 10.17 17.67 -5.41
N LEU A 90 11.29 17.12 -4.93
CA LEU A 90 11.48 15.68 -4.81
C LEU A 90 10.58 15.07 -3.72
N ALA A 91 10.43 15.78 -2.62
CA ALA A 91 9.53 15.38 -1.54
C ALA A 91 8.06 15.47 -1.97
N GLU A 92 7.68 16.54 -2.69
CA GLU A 92 6.33 16.71 -3.24
C GLU A 92 5.97 15.61 -4.23
N ARG A 93 6.90 15.22 -5.12
CA ARG A 93 6.70 14.12 -6.06
C ARG A 93 6.41 12.81 -5.34
N ALA A 94 7.18 12.48 -4.30
CA ALA A 94 6.96 11.28 -3.50
C ALA A 94 5.59 11.32 -2.80
N LEU A 95 5.25 12.44 -2.15
CA LEU A 95 3.98 12.66 -1.47
C LEU A 95 2.79 12.54 -2.42
N ARG A 96 2.89 13.11 -3.62
CA ARG A 96 1.84 13.02 -4.65
C ARG A 96 1.57 11.58 -5.06
N ILE A 97 2.63 10.80 -5.28
CA ILE A 97 2.53 9.37 -5.62
C ILE A 97 1.90 8.59 -4.47
N MET A 98 2.35 8.79 -3.24
CA MET A 98 1.74 8.17 -2.05
C MET A 98 0.26 8.53 -1.87
N ALA A 99 -0.11 9.79 -2.15
CA ALA A 99 -1.48 10.29 -1.99
C ALA A 99 -2.43 9.81 -3.09
N ARG A 100 -1.92 9.41 -4.26
CA ARG A 100 -2.74 8.85 -5.35
C ARG A 100 -3.26 7.44 -5.04
N GLU A 101 -2.64 6.74 -4.09
CA GLU A 101 -3.07 5.39 -3.76
C GLU A 101 -4.46 5.36 -3.13
N ASP A 102 -5.27 4.41 -3.57
CA ASP A 102 -6.59 4.19 -2.99
C ASP A 102 -6.50 3.49 -1.63
N ARG A 103 -7.64 3.40 -0.95
CA ARG A 103 -7.69 2.84 0.40
C ARG A 103 -7.24 1.38 0.49
N VAL A 104 -7.44 0.58 -0.57
CA VAL A 104 -7.06 -0.83 -0.61
C VAL A 104 -5.56 -0.96 -0.80
N GLN A 105 -4.98 -0.16 -1.69
CA GLN A 105 -3.54 -0.16 -1.91
C GLN A 105 -2.79 0.42 -0.71
N ARG A 106 -3.30 1.50 -0.10
CA ARG A 106 -2.77 2.02 1.17
C ARG A 106 -2.79 0.95 2.27
N ARG A 107 -3.81 0.10 2.32
CA ARG A 107 -3.85 -1.04 3.27
C ARG A 107 -2.69 -2.01 3.02
N VAL A 108 -2.49 -2.44 1.78
CA VAL A 108 -1.40 -3.37 1.40
C VAL A 108 -0.03 -2.78 1.70
N LEU A 109 0.20 -1.52 1.32
CA LEU A 109 1.48 -0.84 1.54
C LEU A 109 1.74 -0.59 3.04
N ALA A 110 0.70 -0.24 3.82
CA ALA A 110 0.81 -0.12 5.27
C ALA A 110 1.12 -1.48 5.95
N GLU A 111 0.47 -2.56 5.52
CA GLU A 111 0.78 -3.93 5.98
C GLU A 111 2.24 -4.30 5.67
N ALA A 112 2.75 -3.91 4.50
CA ALA A 112 4.13 -4.17 4.12
C ALA A 112 5.12 -3.49 5.06
N ILE A 113 4.94 -2.22 5.40
CA ILE A 113 5.86 -1.50 6.30
C ILE A 113 5.70 -1.92 7.77
N ILE A 114 4.48 -2.08 8.26
CA ILE A 114 4.22 -2.51 9.65
C ILE A 114 4.77 -3.92 9.87
N GLY A 115 4.42 -4.86 8.97
CA GLY A 115 4.92 -6.22 9.06
C GLY A 115 6.43 -6.31 8.88
N ALA A 116 7.09 -5.32 8.27
CA ALA A 116 8.55 -5.25 8.22
C ALA A 116 9.13 -4.84 9.59
N ARG A 117 8.52 -3.86 10.27
CA ARG A 117 8.92 -3.47 11.63
C ARG A 117 8.78 -4.64 12.60
N GLU A 118 7.63 -5.31 12.58
CA GLU A 118 7.34 -6.47 13.43
C GLU A 118 8.32 -7.63 13.15
N ALA A 119 8.56 -7.96 11.89
CA ALA A 119 9.47 -9.05 11.52
C ALA A 119 10.92 -8.75 11.95
N LEU A 120 11.38 -7.52 11.80
CA LEU A 120 12.71 -7.10 12.26
C LEU A 120 12.86 -7.30 13.76
N GLU A 121 11.86 -6.90 14.55
CA GLU A 121 11.88 -7.01 16.01
C GLU A 121 11.85 -8.47 16.49
N VAL A 122 11.01 -9.31 15.87
CA VAL A 122 10.88 -10.73 16.20
C VAL A 122 12.17 -11.49 15.84
N GLN A 123 12.76 -11.19 14.69
CA GLN A 123 13.94 -11.90 14.18
C GLN A 123 15.27 -11.29 14.66
N LYS A 124 15.23 -10.18 15.42
CA LYS A 124 16.40 -9.46 15.94
C LYS A 124 17.42 -9.10 14.84
N MET A 125 16.92 -8.67 13.69
CA MET A 125 17.75 -8.24 12.57
C MET A 125 18.18 -6.78 12.72
N GLY A 126 19.37 -6.44 12.22
CA GLY A 126 19.83 -5.04 12.18
C GLY A 126 19.05 -4.17 11.17
N ARG A 127 18.47 -4.79 10.14
CA ARG A 127 17.64 -4.13 9.14
C ARG A 127 16.70 -5.11 8.44
N LEU A 128 15.68 -4.56 7.78
CA LEU A 128 14.82 -5.31 6.87
C LEU A 128 14.35 -4.37 5.76
N ALA A 129 14.41 -4.84 4.51
CA ALA A 129 13.85 -4.11 3.38
C ALA A 129 12.74 -4.94 2.69
N ARG A 130 11.70 -4.27 2.21
CA ARG A 130 10.66 -4.83 1.35
C ARG A 130 10.46 -3.95 0.13
N ILE A 131 10.29 -4.58 -1.02
CA ILE A 131 10.02 -3.87 -2.28
C ILE A 131 8.63 -4.30 -2.76
N ALA A 132 7.75 -3.33 -2.96
CA ALA A 132 6.42 -3.54 -3.53
C ALA A 132 6.33 -2.79 -4.87
N VAL A 133 5.84 -3.45 -5.91
CA VAL A 133 5.63 -2.83 -7.22
C VAL A 133 4.14 -2.69 -7.47
N THR A 134 3.72 -1.50 -7.88
CA THR A 134 2.32 -1.15 -8.16
C THR A 134 2.25 -0.24 -9.39
N PRO A 135 1.18 -0.30 -10.19
CA PRO A 135 0.97 0.69 -11.24
C PRO A 135 0.63 2.06 -10.64
N ASP A 136 1.22 3.15 -11.15
CA ASP A 136 0.77 4.50 -10.86
C ASP A 136 -0.68 4.65 -11.31
N ARG A 137 -1.54 5.14 -10.41
CA ARG A 137 -2.99 5.22 -10.66
C ARG A 137 -3.39 6.21 -11.77
N SER A 138 -2.51 7.15 -12.12
CA SER A 138 -2.75 8.15 -13.16
C SER A 138 -2.17 7.77 -14.52
N THR A 139 -0.99 7.14 -14.56
CA THR A 139 -0.30 6.80 -15.82
C THR A 139 -0.32 5.30 -16.15
N GLY A 140 -0.59 4.43 -15.18
CA GLY A 140 -0.48 2.97 -15.31
C GLY A 140 0.95 2.44 -15.32
N GLU A 141 1.95 3.32 -15.19
CA GLU A 141 3.37 2.96 -15.23
C GLU A 141 3.81 2.24 -13.96
N LYS A 142 4.81 1.35 -14.06
CA LYS A 142 5.31 0.63 -12.88
C LYS A 142 6.05 1.58 -11.94
N VAL A 143 5.61 1.62 -10.68
CA VAL A 143 6.23 2.32 -9.57
C VAL A 143 6.65 1.31 -8.51
N ALA A 144 7.87 1.46 -7.99
CA ALA A 144 8.35 0.70 -6.84
C ALA A 144 8.20 1.52 -5.55
N TYR A 145 7.79 0.85 -4.48
CA TYR A 145 7.91 1.31 -3.11
C TYR A 145 8.97 0.47 -2.40
N VAL A 146 10.01 1.11 -1.89
CA VAL A 146 11.04 0.51 -1.04
C VAL A 146 10.75 0.89 0.39
N PHE A 147 10.48 -0.10 1.24
CA PHE A 147 10.35 0.07 2.68
C PHE A 147 11.63 -0.41 3.35
N LEU A 148 12.34 0.48 4.04
CA LEU A 148 13.51 0.15 4.84
C LEU A 148 13.20 0.33 6.32
N VAL A 149 13.36 -0.71 7.11
CA VAL A 149 13.38 -0.61 8.57
C VAL A 149 14.82 -0.82 9.03
N LEU A 150 15.37 0.15 9.75
CA LEU A 150 16.73 0.09 10.30
C LEU A 150 16.67 0.12 11.82
N ALA A 151 17.29 -0.87 12.48
CA ALA A 151 17.40 -0.91 13.93
C ALA A 151 18.24 0.29 14.42
N GLY A 152 17.81 0.89 15.54
CA GLY A 152 18.65 1.88 16.23
C GLY A 152 19.92 1.23 16.77
N VAL A 153 21.02 1.97 16.75
CA VAL A 153 22.29 1.56 17.38
C VAL A 153 22.53 2.50 18.55
N ASP A 154 22.67 1.96 19.76
CA ASP A 154 22.66 2.74 21.00
C ASP A 154 23.78 3.79 21.09
N GLU A 155 24.92 3.53 20.44
CA GLU A 155 26.11 4.36 20.49
C GLU A 155 26.22 5.34 19.32
N MET A 156 25.33 5.27 18.33
CA MET A 156 25.43 6.11 17.14
C MET A 156 24.72 7.44 17.34
N VAL A 157 25.40 8.54 16.98
CA VAL A 157 24.82 9.88 16.96
C VAL A 157 23.63 9.90 15.99
N GLN A 158 22.52 10.54 16.40
CA GLN A 158 21.27 10.54 15.64
C GLN A 158 21.44 11.00 14.19
N GLU A 159 22.28 12.01 13.96
CA GLU A 159 22.60 12.53 12.63
C GLU A 159 23.30 11.49 11.75
N ASP A 160 24.30 10.78 12.29
CA ASP A 160 24.99 9.70 11.58
C ASP A 160 24.04 8.54 11.26
N TYR A 161 23.16 8.18 12.21
CA TYR A 161 22.14 7.16 12.00
C TYR A 161 21.21 7.53 10.83
N ARG A 162 20.71 8.77 10.80
CA ARG A 162 19.85 9.25 9.71
C ARG A 162 20.60 9.27 8.38
N ARG A 163 21.85 9.72 8.36
CA ARG A 163 22.70 9.71 7.16
C ARG A 163 22.88 8.30 6.61
N VAL A 164 23.28 7.34 7.46
CA VAL A 164 23.45 5.93 7.06
C VAL A 164 22.14 5.36 6.51
N ARG A 165 21.02 5.61 7.19
CA ARG A 165 19.71 5.12 6.77
C ARG A 165 19.27 5.70 5.42
N ALA A 166 19.46 7.00 5.22
CA ALA A 166 19.12 7.68 3.97
C ALA A 166 19.96 7.16 2.79
N THR A 167 21.28 7.00 2.97
CA THR A 167 22.15 6.44 1.93
C THR A 167 21.81 4.98 1.62
N MET A 168 21.49 4.19 2.64
CA MET A 168 21.05 2.81 2.44
C MET A 168 19.71 2.75 1.70
N LEU A 169 18.75 3.61 2.04
CA LEU A 169 17.46 3.71 1.35
C LEU A 169 17.64 4.09 -0.13
N GLN A 170 18.49 5.08 -0.41
CA GLN A 170 18.85 5.46 -1.77
C GLN A 170 19.46 4.28 -2.53
N THR A 171 20.38 3.54 -1.90
CA THR A 171 21.02 2.37 -2.50
C THR A 171 19.97 1.32 -2.91
N TYR A 172 19.00 1.03 -2.05
CA TYR A 172 17.89 0.13 -2.42
C TYR A 172 17.04 0.67 -3.57
N CYS A 173 16.73 1.96 -3.59
CA CYS A 173 15.92 2.56 -4.65
C CYS A 173 16.62 2.51 -6.01
N LEU A 174 17.88 2.93 -6.06
CA LEU A 174 18.70 2.88 -7.27
C LEU A 174 18.93 1.43 -7.70
N ALA A 175 19.15 0.52 -6.76
CA ALA A 175 19.30 -0.89 -7.08
C ALA A 175 18.03 -1.48 -7.70
N ALA A 176 16.84 -1.15 -7.18
CA ALA A 176 15.57 -1.59 -7.76
C ALA A 176 15.37 -1.04 -9.18
N LEU A 177 15.61 0.26 -9.39
CA LEU A 177 15.53 0.90 -10.71
C LEU A 177 16.54 0.32 -11.72
N HIS A 178 17.73 -0.03 -11.24
CA HIS A 178 18.78 -0.65 -12.05
C HIS A 178 18.39 -2.06 -12.48
N ASP A 179 17.85 -2.85 -11.55
CA ASP A 179 17.57 -4.27 -11.79
C ASP A 179 16.28 -4.47 -12.60
N ASP A 180 15.29 -3.57 -12.45
CA ASP A 180 14.08 -3.52 -13.27
C ASP A 180 13.98 -2.18 -14.03
N ARG A 181 14.42 -2.22 -15.30
CA ARG A 181 14.41 -1.05 -16.20
C ARG A 181 13.02 -0.62 -16.66
N ASP A 182 11.99 -1.41 -16.40
CA ASP A 182 10.60 -1.01 -16.68
C ASP A 182 10.06 -0.06 -15.61
N LEU A 183 10.64 -0.06 -14.40
CA LEU A 183 10.26 0.89 -13.36
C LEU A 183 10.51 2.31 -13.84
N LYS A 184 9.50 3.17 -13.70
CA LYS A 184 9.59 4.59 -14.05
C LYS A 184 9.98 5.46 -12.87
N LEU A 185 9.65 5.00 -11.68
CA LEU A 185 9.89 5.72 -10.44
C LEU A 185 9.99 4.76 -9.27
N CYS A 186 10.82 5.11 -8.29
CA CYS A 186 10.93 4.44 -7.02
C CYS A 186 10.68 5.45 -5.88
N VAL A 187 9.75 5.15 -4.99
CA VAL A 187 9.51 5.86 -3.73
C VAL A 187 10.18 5.08 -2.61
N GLY A 188 11.12 5.68 -1.91
CA GLY A 188 11.76 5.09 -0.74
C GLY A 188 11.17 5.66 0.54
N ILE A 189 10.80 4.78 1.46
CA ILE A 189 10.34 5.13 2.81
C ILE A 189 11.21 4.35 3.81
N ALA A 190 11.98 5.06 4.62
CA ALA A 190 12.72 4.46 5.72
C ALA A 190 12.10 4.84 7.06
N VAL A 191 12.02 3.88 7.98
CA VAL A 191 11.51 4.08 9.34
C VAL A 191 12.44 3.43 10.35
N MET A 192 12.46 3.97 11.57
CA MET A 192 13.15 3.32 12.69
C MET A 192 12.38 2.06 13.13
N ALA A 193 13.12 1.07 13.63
CA ALA A 193 12.53 0.00 14.43
C ALA A 193 11.70 0.56 15.60
N ILE A 194 10.79 -0.24 16.16
CA ILE A 194 10.00 0.17 17.32
C ILE A 194 10.97 0.40 18.49
N SER A 195 11.04 1.63 19.01
CA SER A 195 11.90 1.98 20.15
C SER A 195 11.29 3.10 20.99
N ASP A 196 11.77 3.25 22.22
CA ASP A 196 11.41 4.32 23.14
C ASP A 196 12.10 5.67 22.84
N LYS A 197 13.07 5.68 21.91
CA LYS A 197 13.88 6.85 21.56
C LYS A 197 13.23 7.80 20.54
N GLY A 198 11.96 7.57 20.21
CA GLY A 198 11.18 8.34 19.24
C GLY A 198 11.15 7.72 17.85
N ASP A 199 10.30 8.27 17.00
CA ASP A 199 10.18 7.87 15.59
C ASP A 199 11.06 8.77 14.72
N SER A 200 11.72 8.16 13.73
CA SER A 200 12.43 8.90 12.70
C SER A 200 12.20 8.23 11.35
N GLU A 201 11.79 9.04 10.38
CA GLU A 201 11.38 8.59 9.07
C GLU A 201 12.02 9.44 7.96
N ASP A 202 12.37 8.79 6.85
CA ASP A 202 12.91 9.46 5.65
C ASP A 202 12.07 9.07 4.43
N LEU A 203 11.84 10.05 3.55
CA LEU A 203 11.07 9.90 2.30
C LEU A 203 11.90 10.39 1.12
N VAL A 204 11.96 9.59 0.07
CA VAL A 204 12.67 9.91 -1.17
C VAL A 204 11.86 9.50 -2.39
N SER A 205 12.06 10.18 -3.50
CA SER A 205 11.66 9.67 -4.82
C SER A 205 12.80 9.77 -5.80
N TYR A 206 12.99 8.72 -6.60
CA TYR A 206 13.95 8.67 -7.69
C TYR A 206 13.21 8.27 -8.97
N PRO A 207 13.24 9.09 -10.03
CA PRO A 207 12.80 8.63 -11.35
C PRO A 207 13.79 7.57 -11.88
N GLN A 208 13.43 6.89 -12.96
CA GLN A 208 14.40 6.07 -13.69
C GLN A 208 15.60 6.90 -14.14
N GLN A 209 16.78 6.28 -14.13
CA GLN A 209 18.05 6.96 -14.37
C GLN A 209 18.60 6.68 -15.77
N GLU A 210 19.41 7.61 -16.26
CA GLU A 210 20.37 7.32 -17.33
C GLU A 210 21.61 6.69 -16.69
N TRP A 211 21.85 5.42 -16.98
CA TRP A 211 22.86 4.64 -16.29
C TRP A 211 24.23 4.80 -16.94
N THR A 212 24.94 5.86 -16.55
CA THR A 212 26.33 6.09 -16.97
C THR A 212 27.28 5.13 -16.28
N PRO A 213 28.49 4.89 -16.82
CA PRO A 213 29.50 4.06 -16.17
C PRO A 213 29.83 4.50 -14.74
N GLU A 214 29.84 5.81 -14.48
CA GLU A 214 30.11 6.38 -13.16
C GLU A 214 28.99 6.02 -12.18
N LEU A 215 27.73 6.21 -12.56
CA LEU A 215 26.59 5.87 -11.71
C LEU A 215 26.51 4.37 -11.42
N LEU A 216 26.90 3.53 -12.38
CA LEU A 216 26.97 2.08 -12.19
C LEU A 216 28.05 1.69 -11.19
N GLU A 217 29.22 2.35 -11.23
CA GLU A 217 30.29 2.10 -10.28
C GLU A 217 29.93 2.61 -8.89
N ASP A 218 29.34 3.81 -8.78
CA ASP A 218 28.83 4.34 -7.51
C ASP A 218 27.78 3.41 -6.89
N LEU A 219 26.84 2.92 -7.70
CA LEU A 219 25.85 1.95 -7.26
C LEU A 219 26.51 0.64 -6.82
N ARG A 220 27.51 0.13 -7.55
CA ARG A 220 28.23 -1.10 -7.19
C ARG A 220 28.93 -0.94 -5.84
N VAL A 221 29.68 0.15 -5.65
CA VAL A 221 30.36 0.46 -4.39
C VAL A 221 29.36 0.60 -3.24
N ALA A 222 28.23 1.27 -3.47
CA ALA A 222 27.20 1.43 -2.45
C ALA A 222 26.51 0.10 -2.09
N ARG A 223 26.20 -0.74 -3.10
CA ARG A 223 25.67 -2.09 -2.89
C ARG A 223 26.62 -2.91 -2.05
N ASP A 224 27.92 -2.87 -2.33
CA ASP A 224 28.94 -3.62 -1.59
C ASP A 224 29.09 -3.11 -0.16
N SER A 225 29.23 -1.80 0.01
CA SER A 225 29.40 -1.16 1.33
C SER A 225 28.24 -1.44 2.27
N PHE A 226 27.01 -1.49 1.74
CA PHE A 226 25.83 -1.80 2.53
C PHE A 226 25.35 -3.23 2.36
N GLU A 227 26.00 -4.14 1.62
CA GLU A 227 25.46 -5.47 1.31
C GLU A 227 24.01 -5.46 0.79
N VAL A 228 23.66 -4.47 -0.02
CA VAL A 228 22.30 -4.28 -0.57
C VAL A 228 22.21 -4.95 -1.94
N LEU A 229 21.24 -5.85 -2.11
CA LEU A 229 20.90 -6.47 -3.41
C LEU A 229 22.15 -6.87 -4.22
N GLN A 230 23.04 -7.61 -3.56
CA GLN A 230 24.32 -8.09 -4.08
C GLN A 230 24.17 -8.95 -5.33
N LYS A 231 23.00 -9.56 -5.51
CA LYS A 231 22.58 -10.19 -6.75
C LYS A 231 21.41 -9.40 -7.33
N PRO A 232 21.28 -9.31 -8.67
CA PRO A 232 20.14 -8.68 -9.29
C PRO A 232 18.83 -9.21 -8.71
N LEU A 233 17.91 -8.30 -8.42
CA LEU A 233 16.63 -8.62 -7.83
C LEU A 233 15.81 -9.50 -8.78
N GLU A 234 15.75 -10.80 -8.50
CA GLU A 234 14.70 -11.65 -9.05
C GLU A 234 13.40 -11.30 -8.33
N LEU A 235 12.66 -10.33 -8.85
CA LEU A 235 11.32 -10.00 -8.38
C LEU A 235 10.40 -11.21 -8.60
N LYS A 236 10.42 -12.17 -7.67
CA LYS A 236 9.40 -13.21 -7.57
C LYS A 236 8.10 -12.49 -7.22
N THR A 237 7.34 -12.15 -8.25
CA THR A 237 6.14 -11.33 -8.14
C THR A 237 5.10 -12.15 -7.40
N THR A 238 5.04 -11.99 -6.08
CA THR A 238 3.89 -12.48 -5.31
C THR A 238 2.81 -11.43 -5.48
N ALA A 239 1.88 -11.66 -6.39
CA ALA A 239 0.73 -10.78 -6.56
C ALA A 239 -0.08 -10.76 -5.27
N ILE A 240 0.01 -9.66 -4.52
CA ILE A 240 -0.83 -9.45 -3.34
C ILE A 240 -2.18 -8.97 -3.84
N HIS A 241 -3.16 -9.87 -3.88
CA HIS A 241 -4.54 -9.50 -4.16
C HIS A 241 -5.24 -9.08 -2.87
N ALA A 242 -5.51 -7.78 -2.74
CA ALA A 242 -6.35 -7.23 -1.70
C ALA A 242 -7.73 -6.89 -2.26
N SER A 243 -8.79 -7.31 -1.57
CA SER A 243 -10.17 -6.99 -1.98
C SER A 243 -10.72 -5.76 -1.25
N SER A 244 -11.51 -4.96 -1.96
CA SER A 244 -12.24 -3.81 -1.38
C SER A 244 -13.18 -4.24 -0.26
N PHE A 245 -13.76 -5.45 -0.36
CA PHE A 245 -14.57 -6.05 0.68
C PHE A 245 -13.99 -7.43 1.04
N PRO A 246 -13.27 -7.53 2.17
CA PRO A 246 -12.74 -8.80 2.64
C PRO A 246 -13.84 -9.87 2.70
N PRO A 247 -13.54 -11.11 2.28
CA PRO A 247 -14.47 -12.21 2.43
C PRO A 247 -14.83 -12.40 3.90
N ASP A 248 -16.01 -12.97 4.16
CA ASP A 248 -16.35 -13.38 5.51
C ASP A 248 -15.33 -14.45 5.97
N PRO A 249 -14.67 -14.28 7.13
CA PRO A 249 -13.77 -15.28 7.69
C PRO A 249 -14.42 -16.66 7.82
N ALA A 250 -15.75 -16.71 8.03
CA ALA A 250 -16.50 -17.96 8.05
C ALA A 250 -16.45 -18.74 6.71
N PHE A 251 -15.99 -18.11 5.63
CA PHE A 251 -15.85 -18.70 4.30
C PHE A 251 -14.38 -18.83 3.85
N GLU A 252 -13.42 -18.51 4.73
CA GLU A 252 -12.00 -18.65 4.45
C GLU A 252 -11.64 -20.13 4.25
N GLY A 253 -10.79 -20.43 3.27
CA GLY A 253 -10.46 -21.81 2.87
C GLY A 253 -11.59 -22.62 2.21
N MET A 254 -12.82 -22.10 2.12
CA MET A 254 -13.94 -22.81 1.50
C MET A 254 -14.01 -22.61 -0.02
N SER A 255 -14.28 -23.69 -0.75
CA SER A 255 -14.61 -23.64 -2.18
C SER A 255 -15.93 -22.88 -2.45
N ARG A 256 -16.11 -22.36 -3.67
CA ARG A 256 -17.36 -21.70 -4.09
C ARG A 256 -18.61 -22.56 -3.84
N GLN A 257 -18.51 -23.87 -4.03
CA GLN A 257 -19.63 -24.80 -3.82
C GLN A 257 -19.98 -24.93 -2.33
N GLN A 258 -18.97 -25.04 -1.45
CA GLN A 258 -19.15 -25.08 0.00
C GLN A 258 -19.75 -23.78 0.55
N ARG A 259 -19.28 -22.62 0.05
CA ARG A 259 -19.85 -21.30 0.43
C ARG A 259 -21.34 -21.22 0.11
N ARG A 260 -21.72 -21.54 -1.13
CA ARG A 260 -23.13 -21.53 -1.58
C ARG A 260 -23.99 -22.52 -0.81
N ALA A 261 -23.45 -23.68 -0.40
CA ALA A 261 -24.18 -24.64 0.41
C ALA A 261 -24.46 -24.11 1.82
N LEU A 262 -23.45 -23.51 2.47
CA LEU A 262 -23.57 -22.92 3.81
C LEU A 262 -24.53 -21.72 3.82
N GLU A 263 -24.47 -20.86 2.81
CA GLU A 263 -25.41 -19.74 2.62
C GLU A 263 -26.86 -20.23 2.50
N ARG A 264 -27.11 -21.26 1.70
CA ARG A 264 -28.45 -21.85 1.57
C ARG A 264 -28.94 -22.44 2.89
N GLN A 265 -28.06 -23.08 3.65
CA GLN A 265 -28.39 -23.66 4.94
C GLN A 265 -28.77 -22.58 5.96
N ARG A 266 -27.98 -21.49 6.05
CA ARG A 266 -28.27 -20.33 6.90
C ARG A 266 -29.57 -19.64 6.50
N ALA A 267 -29.82 -19.46 5.21
CA ALA A 267 -31.07 -18.87 4.71
C ALA A 267 -32.30 -19.74 5.05
N LYS A 268 -32.17 -21.07 4.96
CA LYS A 268 -33.24 -22.01 5.35
C LYS A 268 -33.54 -21.93 6.85
N GLN A 269 -32.51 -21.86 7.70
CA GLN A 269 -32.65 -21.73 9.16
C GLN A 269 -33.28 -20.39 9.57
N GLN A 270 -32.91 -19.28 8.93
CA GLN A 270 -33.54 -17.99 9.20
C GLN A 270 -35.01 -17.95 8.77
N ARG A 271 -35.36 -18.62 7.66
CA ARG A 271 -36.75 -18.75 7.21
C ARG A 271 -37.58 -19.63 8.15
N SER A 272 -37.03 -20.72 8.67
CA SER A 272 -37.74 -21.56 9.66
C SER A 272 -37.94 -20.80 10.97
N ALA A 273 -36.92 -20.08 11.46
CA ALA A 273 -37.01 -19.29 12.69
C ALA A 273 -38.03 -18.13 12.61
N ARG A 274 -38.21 -17.55 11.43
CA ARG A 274 -39.25 -16.54 11.15
C ARG A 274 -40.67 -17.11 11.03
N ARG A 275 -40.82 -18.40 10.72
CA ARG A 275 -42.12 -19.09 10.64
C ARG A 275 -42.58 -19.63 11.99
N SER A 276 -41.67 -19.77 12.96
CA SER A 276 -41.93 -20.23 14.32
C SER A 276 -42.10 -19.08 15.34
N ARG A 277 -42.17 -17.83 14.86
CA ARG A 277 -42.59 -16.64 15.60
C ARG A 277 -43.87 -16.12 14.97
#